data_AF-A0A6V8N1Z2-F1
#
_entry.id   AF-A0A6V8N1Z2-F1
#
_cell.length_a   1.000
_cell.length_b   1.000
_cell.length_c   1.000
_cell.angle_alpha   90.00
_cell.angle_beta   90.00
_cell.angle_gamma   90.00
#
_symmetry.space_group_name_H-M   'P 1'
#
loop_
_entity.id
_entity.type
_entity.pdbx_description
1 polymer ?
#
loop_
_entity_poly.entity_id
_entity_poly.type
_entity_poly.pdbx_seq_one_letter_code
_entity_poly.pdbx_strand_id
1 'polypeptide(L)'
;MKTKLLAAAVVVLSLMPLSSHAHLYDYEYIGLPFDWCSGPTYTPANHVTISLLTDHPLSFGERGSAGNQSSEMISFIMSDGYQTMNLTNSGYSELQIFDGLKADGTPYGWWIWLSDTPDGTGNTVYSENSPDGSYDVGMYGADFGRNFNDGTWTVSIKCAPSPVPEPSTALLLAIGCAGMCGATWRRRKNAHR
;
A
#
# COMPACT_ATOMS: atom_id res chain seq x y z
N MET A 1 20.77 -12.95 45.85
CA MET A 1 19.74 -11.98 45.43
C MET A 1 20.00 -11.33 44.07
N LYS A 2 21.25 -11.06 43.66
CA LYS A 2 21.58 -10.33 42.41
C LYS A 2 21.15 -11.03 41.10
N THR A 3 21.15 -12.36 41.05
CA THR A 3 20.80 -13.14 39.84
C THR A 3 19.30 -13.13 39.51
N LYS A 4 18.41 -13.01 40.50
CA LYS A 4 16.95 -12.97 40.28
C LYS A 4 16.48 -11.63 39.72
N LEU A 5 17.15 -10.53 40.07
CA LEU A 5 16.89 -9.19 39.56
C LEU A 5 17.31 -9.06 38.08
N LEU A 6 18.42 -9.69 37.70
CA LEU A 6 18.90 -9.70 36.32
C LEU A 6 17.94 -10.45 35.38
N ALA A 7 17.44 -11.62 35.81
CA ALA A 7 16.48 -12.40 35.03
C ALA A 7 15.14 -11.67 34.82
N ALA A 8 14.65 -10.95 35.84
CA ALA A 8 13.44 -10.14 35.72
C ALA A 8 13.62 -8.96 34.75
N ALA A 9 14.78 -8.30 34.76
CA ALA A 9 15.07 -7.20 33.85
C ALA A 9 15.16 -7.67 32.38
N VAL A 10 15.76 -8.83 32.13
CA VAL A 10 15.85 -9.42 30.77
C VAL A 10 14.48 -9.77 30.23
N VAL A 11 13.59 -10.34 31.05
CA VAL A 11 12.21 -10.66 30.63
C VAL A 11 11.41 -9.40 30.30
N VAL A 12 11.54 -8.35 31.11
CA VAL A 12 10.87 -7.05 30.86
C VAL A 12 11.39 -6.37 29.60
N LEU A 13 12.71 -6.42 29.35
CA LEU A 13 13.31 -5.88 28.12
C LEU A 13 12.94 -6.71 26.88
N SER A 14 12.79 -8.03 27.00
CA SER A 14 12.35 -8.90 25.89
C SER A 14 10.86 -8.81 25.57
N LEU A 15 10.06 -8.24 26.48
CA LEU A 15 8.62 -8.03 26.31
C LEU A 15 8.26 -6.60 25.87
N MET A 16 9.26 -5.73 25.67
CA MET A 16 9.00 -4.42 25.07
C MET A 16 8.66 -4.63 23.59
N PRO A 17 7.43 -4.33 23.14
CA PRO A 17 7.13 -4.37 21.72
C PRO A 17 8.04 -3.34 21.03
N LEU A 18 8.95 -3.83 20.20
CA LEU A 18 9.57 -2.99 19.19
C LEU A 18 8.46 -2.63 18.22
N SER A 19 7.88 -1.44 18.36
CA SER A 19 6.99 -0.91 17.31
C SER A 19 7.81 -0.79 16.03
N SER A 20 7.67 -1.76 15.13
CA SER A 20 8.05 -1.58 13.74
C SER A 20 7.06 -0.57 13.16
N HIS A 21 7.52 0.65 12.88
CA HIS A 21 6.73 1.58 12.09
C HIS A 21 6.55 0.95 10.71
N ALA A 22 5.33 0.60 10.35
CA ALA A 22 5.03 0.27 8.96
C ALA A 22 5.20 1.56 8.15
N HIS A 23 6.08 1.54 7.15
CA HIS A 23 6.17 2.61 6.18
C HIS A 23 5.11 2.35 5.12
N LEU A 24 4.25 3.33 4.88
CA LEU A 24 3.33 3.31 3.76
C LEU A 24 3.97 4.09 2.62
N TYR A 25 3.90 3.54 1.42
CA TYR A 25 4.37 4.19 0.20
C TYR A 25 3.15 4.59 -0.61
N ASP A 26 3.00 5.89 -0.79
CA ASP A 26 1.94 6.50 -1.60
C ASP A 26 2.53 6.93 -2.94
N TYR A 27 2.05 6.32 -4.01
CA TYR A 27 2.46 6.62 -5.37
C TYR A 27 1.32 7.29 -6.11
N GLU A 28 1.63 8.43 -6.72
CA GLU A 28 0.70 9.18 -7.55
C GLU A 28 1.29 9.30 -8.95
N TYR A 29 0.52 8.92 -9.95
CA TYR A 29 0.83 9.17 -11.35
C TYR A 29 -0.13 10.19 -11.91
N ILE A 30 0.41 11.19 -12.60
CA ILE A 30 -0.35 12.15 -13.38
C ILE A 30 0.12 12.05 -14.82
N GLY A 31 -0.74 11.45 -15.65
CA GLY A 31 -0.61 11.34 -17.10
C GLY A 31 -0.73 12.69 -17.78
N LEU A 32 -0.33 12.73 -19.04
CA LEU A 32 -0.48 13.93 -19.86
C LEU A 32 -1.90 14.01 -20.45
N PRO A 33 -2.40 15.22 -20.76
CA PRO A 33 -3.67 15.38 -21.45
C PRO A 33 -3.69 14.60 -22.78
N PHE A 34 -4.82 14.01 -23.15
CA PHE A 34 -4.93 13.22 -24.36
C PHE A 34 -4.67 14.07 -25.62
N ASP A 35 -3.68 13.65 -26.41
CA ASP A 35 -3.35 14.28 -27.70
C ASP A 35 -4.37 13.91 -28.79
N TRP A 36 -5.01 12.75 -28.63
CA TRP A 36 -6.00 12.24 -29.56
C TRP A 36 -7.21 11.70 -28.83
N CYS A 37 -8.40 12.10 -29.27
CA CYS A 37 -9.68 11.58 -28.78
C CYS A 37 -10.56 11.14 -29.94
N SER A 38 -11.34 10.08 -29.72
CA SER A 38 -12.39 9.57 -30.58
C SER A 38 -13.69 9.50 -29.79
N GLY A 39 -14.78 9.98 -30.40
CA GLY A 39 -16.10 10.02 -29.79
C GLY A 39 -16.33 11.23 -28.86
N PRO A 40 -17.57 11.40 -28.35
CA PRO A 40 -17.96 12.55 -27.53
C PRO A 40 -17.52 12.50 -26.06
N THR A 41 -17.13 11.34 -25.54
CA THR A 41 -16.85 11.14 -24.10
C THR A 41 -15.56 11.82 -23.65
N TYR A 42 -14.48 11.68 -24.42
CA TYR A 42 -13.18 12.22 -24.07
C TYR A 42 -12.92 13.57 -24.73
N THR A 43 -12.27 14.45 -23.99
CA THR A 43 -11.76 15.73 -24.45
C THR A 43 -10.23 15.75 -24.33
N PRO A 44 -9.52 16.62 -25.07
CA PRO A 44 -8.08 16.75 -24.92
C PRO A 44 -7.60 17.24 -23.54
N ALA A 45 -8.51 17.59 -22.62
CA ALA A 45 -8.18 17.93 -21.23
C ALA A 45 -8.18 16.71 -20.31
N ASN A 46 -8.79 15.60 -20.72
CA ASN A 46 -8.79 14.33 -19.98
C ASN A 46 -7.39 13.72 -20.02
N HIS A 47 -7.03 13.00 -18.97
CA HIS A 47 -5.74 12.34 -18.79
C HIS A 47 -5.89 11.18 -17.81
N VAL A 48 -4.92 10.28 -17.82
CA VAL A 48 -4.87 9.18 -16.86
C VAL A 48 -4.26 9.64 -15.54
N THR A 49 -4.85 9.24 -14.42
CA THR A 49 -4.29 9.36 -13.08
C THR A 49 -4.26 8.00 -12.40
N ILE A 50 -3.24 7.75 -11.59
CA ILE A 50 -3.13 6.53 -10.77
C ILE A 50 -2.81 6.94 -9.34
N SER A 51 -3.47 6.30 -8.38
CA SER A 51 -3.16 6.40 -6.96
C SER A 51 -2.99 4.99 -6.39
N LEU A 52 -1.83 4.75 -5.79
CA LEU A 52 -1.43 3.46 -5.26
C LEU A 52 -0.90 3.61 -3.83
N LEU A 53 -1.36 2.74 -2.94
CA LEU A 53 -0.86 2.64 -1.59
C LEU A 53 -0.35 1.22 -1.32
N THR A 54 0.88 1.11 -0.83
CA THR A 54 1.50 -0.16 -0.43
C THR A 54 2.16 -0.03 0.95
N ASP A 55 2.38 -1.15 1.64
CA ASP A 55 3.16 -1.22 2.91
C ASP A 55 4.65 -1.55 2.70
N HIS A 56 5.07 -1.66 1.44
CA HIS A 56 6.46 -1.88 1.03
C HIS A 56 6.76 -1.18 -0.30
N PRO A 57 8.02 -0.89 -0.62
CA PRO A 57 8.37 -0.36 -1.94
C PRO A 57 7.88 -1.29 -3.03
N LEU A 58 7.41 -0.75 -4.16
CA LEU A 58 7.02 -1.54 -5.32
C LEU A 58 8.16 -2.50 -5.71
N SER A 59 7.81 -3.77 -5.87
CA SER A 59 8.75 -4.85 -6.15
C SER A 59 8.66 -5.30 -7.62
N PHE A 60 9.65 -6.06 -8.09
CA PHE A 60 9.75 -6.49 -9.49
C PHE A 60 8.78 -7.63 -9.79
N GLY A 61 8.06 -7.53 -10.90
CA GLY A 61 7.48 -8.70 -11.58
C GLY A 61 8.44 -9.24 -12.65
N GLU A 62 8.46 -10.56 -12.88
CA GLU A 62 9.12 -11.10 -14.07
C GLU A 62 8.35 -10.66 -15.33
N ARG A 63 9.05 -10.07 -16.32
CA ARG A 63 8.45 -9.64 -17.59
C ARG A 63 7.74 -10.80 -18.28
N GLY A 64 6.46 -10.63 -18.60
CA GLY A 64 5.68 -11.59 -19.38
C GLY A 64 5.07 -12.75 -18.58
N SER A 65 5.28 -12.79 -17.27
CA SER A 65 4.38 -13.53 -16.39
C SER A 65 3.33 -12.53 -15.92
N ALA A 66 2.07 -12.73 -16.29
CA ALA A 66 0.92 -11.98 -15.79
C ALA A 66 0.79 -12.21 -14.27
N GLY A 67 1.72 -11.63 -13.52
CA GLY A 67 1.79 -11.69 -12.09
C GLY A 67 0.96 -10.53 -11.59
N ASN A 68 -0.25 -10.81 -11.14
CA ASN A 68 -1.08 -9.85 -10.43
C ASN A 68 -0.34 -9.39 -9.17
N GLN A 69 0.37 -8.26 -9.26
CA GLN A 69 0.91 -7.56 -8.09
C GLN A 69 -0.21 -6.99 -7.20
N SER A 70 -1.48 -7.25 -7.52
CA SER A 70 -2.63 -6.78 -6.75
C SER A 70 -2.72 -7.33 -5.34
N SER A 71 -2.09 -8.47 -5.04
CA SER A 71 -2.00 -8.97 -3.66
C SER A 71 -1.06 -8.15 -2.77
N GLU A 72 -0.17 -7.36 -3.36
CA GLU A 72 0.82 -6.53 -2.64
C GLU A 72 0.31 -5.10 -2.38
N MET A 73 -0.84 -4.73 -2.96
CA MET A 73 -1.41 -3.38 -2.85
C MET A 73 -2.42 -3.28 -1.71
N ILE A 74 -2.31 -2.23 -0.88
CA ILE A 74 -3.35 -1.88 0.10
C ILE A 74 -4.56 -1.29 -0.62
N SER A 75 -4.31 -0.38 -1.55
CA SER A 75 -5.35 0.21 -2.39
C SER A 75 -4.77 0.69 -3.71
N PHE A 76 -5.57 0.60 -4.77
CA PHE A 76 -5.21 1.08 -6.09
C PHE A 76 -6.45 1.66 -6.78
N ILE A 77 -6.28 2.85 -7.37
CA ILE A 77 -7.30 3.55 -8.14
C ILE A 77 -6.64 4.11 -9.40
N MET A 78 -7.33 3.98 -10.54
CA MET A 78 -6.94 4.57 -11.81
C MET A 78 -8.14 5.27 -12.43
N SER A 79 -7.94 6.45 -13.01
CA SER A 79 -8.97 7.20 -13.71
C SER A 79 -8.42 7.76 -15.01
N ASP A 80 -9.28 7.94 -16.01
CA ASP A 80 -8.97 8.65 -17.27
C ASP A 80 -9.69 10.02 -17.33
N GLY A 81 -10.19 10.49 -16.18
CA GLY A 81 -11.01 11.69 -16.04
C GLY A 81 -12.48 11.53 -16.44
N TYR A 82 -12.89 10.38 -16.97
CA TYR A 82 -14.29 10.07 -17.23
C TYR A 82 -14.81 8.92 -16.36
N GLN A 83 -14.04 7.85 -16.26
CA GLN A 83 -14.31 6.69 -15.42
C GLN A 83 -13.20 6.48 -14.40
N THR A 84 -13.53 5.70 -13.37
CA THR A 84 -12.59 5.35 -12.31
C THR A 84 -12.68 3.85 -12.04
N MET A 85 -11.54 3.18 -12.16
CA MET A 85 -11.38 1.75 -11.89
C MET A 85 -10.46 1.53 -10.70
N ASN A 86 -10.66 0.41 -10.03
CA ASN A 86 -9.92 -0.06 -8.88
C ASN A 86 -9.94 -1.59 -8.88
N LEU A 87 -9.17 -2.21 -7.99
CA LEU A 87 -9.04 -3.67 -7.91
C LEU A 87 -10.35 -4.42 -7.62
N THR A 88 -11.34 -3.74 -7.05
CA THR A 88 -12.62 -4.36 -6.65
C THR A 88 -13.71 -4.24 -7.71
N ASN A 89 -13.62 -3.27 -8.61
CA ASN A 89 -14.62 -3.03 -9.66
C ASN A 89 -14.13 -3.40 -11.07
N SER A 90 -12.85 -3.72 -11.25
CA SER A 90 -12.30 -4.24 -12.50
C SER A 90 -12.55 -5.74 -12.64
N GLY A 91 -13.06 -6.19 -13.79
CA GLY A 91 -13.15 -7.61 -14.16
C GLY A 91 -11.79 -8.20 -14.56
N TYR A 92 -10.85 -7.35 -14.95
CA TYR A 92 -9.45 -7.67 -15.23
C TYR A 92 -8.56 -6.56 -14.67
N SER A 93 -7.52 -6.93 -13.92
CA SER A 93 -6.51 -5.99 -13.43
C SER A 93 -5.15 -6.61 -13.59
N GLU A 94 -4.23 -5.82 -14.13
CA GLU A 94 -2.83 -6.17 -14.29
C GLU A 94 -1.98 -4.95 -13.93
N LEU A 95 -1.09 -5.13 -12.96
CA LEU A 95 -0.04 -4.18 -12.61
C LEU A 95 1.28 -4.93 -12.75
N GLN A 96 2.14 -4.45 -13.63
CA GLN A 96 3.50 -4.94 -13.78
C GLN A 96 4.49 -3.79 -13.66
N ILE A 97 5.44 -3.92 -12.74
CA ILE A 97 6.60 -3.04 -12.61
C ILE A 97 7.82 -3.79 -13.13
N PHE A 98 8.51 -3.19 -14.09
CA PHE A 98 9.71 -3.72 -14.73
C PHE A 98 10.90 -2.80 -14.42
N ASP A 99 12.12 -3.34 -14.54
CA ASP A 99 13.37 -2.56 -14.46
C ASP A 99 13.65 -1.82 -13.14
N GLY A 100 12.76 -1.93 -12.15
CA GLY A 100 12.98 -1.54 -10.75
C GLY A 100 12.60 -0.12 -10.44
N LEU A 101 13.13 0.39 -9.33
CA LEU A 101 12.89 1.74 -8.87
C LEU A 101 14.12 2.62 -9.06
N LYS A 102 13.90 3.88 -9.45
CA LYS A 102 14.89 4.95 -9.42
C LYS A 102 15.25 5.29 -7.97
N ALA A 103 16.29 6.10 -7.80
CA ALA A 103 16.75 6.53 -6.48
C ALA A 103 15.67 7.30 -5.67
N ASP A 104 14.70 7.90 -6.36
CA ASP A 104 13.56 8.61 -5.76
C ASP A 104 12.35 7.69 -5.47
N GLY A 105 12.46 6.39 -5.75
CA GLY A 105 11.40 5.41 -5.54
C GLY A 105 10.38 5.32 -6.69
N THR A 106 10.49 6.14 -7.74
CA THR A 106 9.62 6.01 -8.92
C THR A 106 10.02 4.80 -9.78
N PRO A 107 9.08 4.15 -10.49
CA PRO A 107 9.42 3.02 -11.35
C PRO A 107 10.27 3.45 -12.56
N TYR A 108 11.21 2.59 -12.98
CA TYR A 108 11.97 2.73 -14.23
C TYR A 108 11.11 2.36 -15.44
N GLY A 109 10.46 1.19 -15.37
CA GLY A 109 9.55 0.70 -16.39
C GLY A 109 8.29 0.12 -15.76
N TRP A 110 7.14 0.29 -16.39
CA TRP A 110 5.88 -0.19 -15.82
C TRP A 110 4.78 -0.25 -16.87
N TRP A 111 3.78 -1.08 -16.59
CA TRP A 111 2.52 -1.19 -17.32
C TRP A 111 1.40 -1.48 -16.32
N ILE A 112 0.35 -0.67 -16.36
CA ILE A 112 -0.88 -0.89 -15.61
C ILE A 112 -2.11 -0.91 -16.52
N TRP A 113 -2.87 -2.00 -16.48
CA TRP A 113 -4.12 -2.18 -17.23
C TRP A 113 -5.26 -2.59 -16.30
N LEU A 114 -6.35 -1.83 -16.30
CA LEU A 114 -7.63 -2.23 -15.71
C LEU A 114 -8.73 -2.25 -16.76
N SER A 115 -9.55 -3.30 -16.73
CA SER A 115 -10.76 -3.41 -17.54
C SER A 115 -11.93 -3.90 -16.69
N ASP A 116 -13.14 -3.46 -17.01
CA ASP A 116 -14.37 -3.97 -16.38
C ASP A 116 -14.75 -5.39 -16.83
N THR A 117 -14.14 -5.87 -17.93
CA THR A 117 -14.33 -7.23 -18.46
C THR A 117 -13.09 -8.11 -18.24
N PRO A 118 -13.25 -9.43 -17.99
CA PRO A 118 -12.12 -10.34 -17.80
C PRO A 118 -11.20 -10.53 -19.02
N ASP A 119 -11.69 -10.26 -20.24
CA ASP A 119 -10.96 -10.44 -21.49
C ASP A 119 -10.28 -9.16 -22.01
N GLY A 120 -10.38 -8.05 -21.27
CA GLY A 120 -9.78 -6.76 -21.63
C GLY A 120 -10.46 -6.04 -22.79
N THR A 121 -11.64 -6.48 -23.22
CA THR A 121 -12.34 -5.89 -24.39
C THR A 121 -13.36 -4.80 -24.01
N GLY A 122 -13.73 -4.72 -22.74
CA GLY A 122 -14.66 -3.74 -22.18
C GLY A 122 -14.02 -2.40 -21.86
N ASN A 123 -14.68 -1.61 -21.03
CA ASN A 123 -14.16 -0.31 -20.62
C ASN A 123 -12.79 -0.50 -19.98
N THR A 124 -11.83 0.31 -20.42
CA THR A 124 -10.41 0.09 -20.12
C THR A 124 -9.74 1.40 -19.76
N VAL A 125 -8.90 1.38 -18.73
CA VAL A 125 -7.93 2.43 -18.47
C VAL A 125 -6.56 1.78 -18.37
N TYR A 126 -5.62 2.37 -19.08
CA TYR A 126 -4.30 1.78 -19.30
C TYR A 126 -3.27 2.90 -19.34
N SER A 127 -2.16 2.71 -18.65
CA SER A 127 -0.95 3.49 -18.89
C SER A 127 0.30 2.63 -18.80
N GLU A 128 1.34 3.02 -19.54
CA GLU A 128 2.67 2.44 -19.42
C GLU A 128 3.79 3.43 -19.75
N ASN A 129 4.95 3.11 -19.19
CA ASN A 129 6.24 3.54 -19.71
C ASN A 129 7.13 2.30 -19.76
N SER A 130 7.04 1.57 -20.87
CA SER A 130 7.73 0.32 -21.10
C SER A 130 8.62 0.41 -22.35
N PRO A 131 9.52 -0.55 -22.61
CA PRO A 131 10.23 -0.63 -23.88
C PRO A 131 9.30 -0.76 -25.10
N ASP A 132 8.07 -1.26 -24.90
CA ASP A 132 7.07 -1.46 -25.94
C ASP A 132 6.34 -0.13 -26.27
N GLY A 133 6.38 0.84 -25.36
CA GLY A 133 6.02 2.23 -25.61
C GLY A 133 5.72 3.03 -24.34
N SER A 134 5.41 4.31 -24.54
CA SER A 134 4.90 5.20 -23.49
C SER A 134 3.52 5.67 -23.91
N TYR A 135 2.49 5.40 -23.11
CA TYR A 135 1.14 5.85 -23.46
C TYR A 135 0.19 5.87 -22.28
N ASP A 136 -0.73 6.82 -22.33
CA ASP A 136 -1.92 6.90 -21.49
C ASP A 136 -3.14 6.65 -22.36
N VAL A 137 -4.04 5.78 -21.93
CA VAL A 137 -5.23 5.35 -22.68
C VAL A 137 -6.45 5.26 -21.77
N GLY A 138 -7.54 5.89 -22.19
CA GLY A 138 -8.88 5.69 -21.65
C GLY A 138 -9.82 5.20 -22.74
N MET A 139 -10.64 4.18 -22.43
CA MET A 139 -11.67 3.65 -23.32
C MET A 139 -12.97 3.44 -22.55
N TYR A 140 -14.05 4.07 -23.01
CA TYR A 140 -15.39 3.92 -22.45
C TYR A 140 -16.40 3.70 -23.57
N GLY A 141 -17.01 2.51 -23.62
CA GLY A 141 -17.82 2.05 -24.73
C GLY A 141 -16.99 1.98 -26.02
N ALA A 142 -17.33 2.81 -27.00
CA ALA A 142 -16.62 2.92 -28.28
C ALA A 142 -15.73 4.19 -28.36
N ASP A 143 -15.74 5.01 -27.30
CA ASP A 143 -14.98 6.25 -27.24
C ASP A 143 -13.60 5.99 -26.64
N PHE A 144 -12.62 6.79 -27.07
CA PHE A 144 -11.23 6.56 -26.71
C PHE A 144 -10.45 7.87 -26.59
N GLY A 145 -9.56 7.95 -25.60
CA GLY A 145 -8.61 9.04 -25.44
C GLY A 145 -7.20 8.48 -25.28
N ARG A 146 -6.20 9.12 -25.90
CA ARG A 146 -4.80 8.67 -25.83
C ARG A 146 -3.77 9.78 -25.83
N ASN A 147 -2.72 9.58 -25.02
CA ASN A 147 -1.43 10.24 -25.13
C ASN A 147 -0.34 9.20 -25.46
N PHE A 148 0.70 9.58 -26.21
CA PHE A 148 1.82 8.70 -26.61
C PHE A 148 3.14 9.01 -25.88
N ASN A 149 3.05 9.76 -24.78
CA ASN A 149 4.15 10.08 -23.89
C ASN A 149 3.74 9.67 -22.47
N ASP A 150 4.73 9.53 -21.60
CA ASP A 150 4.52 9.24 -20.20
C ASP A 150 4.26 10.50 -19.39
N GLY A 151 3.44 10.34 -18.36
CA GLY A 151 3.24 11.30 -17.31
C GLY A 151 4.33 11.25 -16.25
N THR A 152 4.01 11.76 -15.07
CA THR A 152 4.96 11.86 -13.96
C THR A 152 4.49 11.06 -12.77
N TRP A 153 5.41 10.28 -12.19
CA TRP A 153 5.23 9.65 -10.89
C TRP A 153 5.76 10.56 -9.78
N THR A 154 4.99 10.65 -8.69
CA THR A 154 5.40 11.21 -7.41
C THR A 154 5.28 10.13 -6.35
N VAL A 155 6.29 10.02 -5.48
CA VAL A 155 6.30 9.05 -4.39
C VAL A 155 6.44 9.78 -3.06
N SER A 156 5.57 9.42 -2.11
CA SER A 156 5.58 9.94 -0.76
C SER A 156 5.63 8.80 0.25
N ILE A 157 6.64 8.82 1.12
CA ILE A 157 6.76 7.85 2.20
C ILE A 157 6.02 8.42 3.41
N LYS A 158 4.92 7.77 3.78
CA LYS A 158 4.15 8.09 4.97
C LYS A 158 4.55 7.14 6.08
N CYS A 159 4.87 7.67 7.24
CA CYS A 159 4.92 6.83 8.44
C CYS A 159 3.48 6.44 8.77
N ALA A 160 3.17 5.15 8.84
CA ALA A 160 1.92 4.74 9.46
C ALA A 160 1.88 5.34 10.87
N PRO A 161 0.70 5.81 11.33
CA PRO A 161 0.56 6.29 12.69
C PRO A 161 1.15 5.25 13.62
N SER A 162 2.09 5.67 14.47
CA SER A 162 2.66 4.82 15.51
C SER A 162 1.50 4.11 16.19
N PRO A 163 1.58 2.79 16.44
CA PRO A 163 0.69 2.17 17.40
C PRO A 163 0.72 3.08 18.63
N VAL A 164 -0.43 3.66 18.97
CA VAL A 164 -0.58 4.41 20.22
C VAL A 164 -0.04 3.47 21.29
N PRO A 165 0.84 3.92 22.21
CA PRO A 165 1.33 3.04 23.26
C PRO A 165 0.10 2.46 23.95
N GLU A 166 -0.24 1.20 23.65
CA GLU A 166 -1.30 0.52 24.36
C GLU A 166 -0.90 0.62 25.83
N PRO A 167 -1.80 1.03 26.74
CA PRO A 167 -1.47 1.11 28.15
C PRO A 167 -0.93 -0.24 28.56
N SER A 168 0.40 -0.30 28.76
CA SER A 168 1.14 -1.55 28.57
C SER A 168 0.46 -2.67 29.34
N THR A 169 -0.06 -3.64 28.59
CA THR A 169 -0.68 -4.84 29.16
C THR A 169 0.27 -5.49 30.17
N ALA A 170 1.58 -5.30 29.98
CA ALA A 170 2.64 -5.59 30.94
C ALA A 170 2.57 -4.80 32.26
N LEU A 171 2.33 -3.48 32.24
CA LEU A 171 2.11 -2.68 33.46
C LEU A 171 0.81 -3.10 34.16
N LEU A 172 -0.27 -3.31 33.41
CA LEU A 172 -1.55 -3.78 33.95
C LEU A 172 -1.39 -5.17 34.60
N LEU A 173 -0.66 -6.07 33.95
CA LEU A 173 -0.30 -7.38 34.48
C LEU A 173 0.61 -7.26 35.72
N ALA A 174 1.63 -6.39 35.69
CA ALA A 174 2.55 -6.17 36.80
C ALA A 174 1.83 -5.62 38.03
N ILE A 175 0.93 -4.65 37.85
CA ILE A 175 0.08 -4.12 38.92
C ILE A 175 -0.86 -5.21 39.44
N GLY A 176 -1.45 -6.02 38.56
CA GLY A 176 -2.29 -7.17 38.93
C GLY A 176 -1.53 -8.20 39.79
N CYS A 177 -0.33 -8.58 39.38
CA CYS A 177 0.54 -9.48 40.14
C CYS A 177 0.96 -8.88 41.49
N ALA A 178 1.36 -7.61 41.52
CA ALA A 178 1.71 -6.90 42.75
C ALA A 178 0.52 -6.84 43.74
N GLY A 179 -0.69 -6.61 43.23
CA GLY A 179 -1.92 -6.64 44.00
C GLY A 179 -2.21 -8.01 44.63
N MET A 180 -2.07 -9.09 43.86
CA MET A 180 -2.27 -10.46 44.36
C MET A 180 -1.24 -10.86 45.42
N CYS A 181 0.04 -10.51 45.22
CA CYS A 181 1.09 -10.73 46.20
C CYS A 181 0.84 -9.93 47.50
N GLY A 182 0.39 -8.67 47.39
CA GLY A 182 0.03 -7.85 48.54
C GLY A 182 -1.16 -8.41 49.33
N ALA A 183 -2.20 -8.89 48.64
CA ALA A 183 -3.39 -9.48 49.27
C ALA A 183 -3.08 -10.79 50.02
N THR A 184 -2.29 -11.67 49.41
CA THR A 184 -1.87 -12.94 50.04
C THR A 184 -0.98 -12.71 51.27
N TRP A 185 -0.07 -11.72 51.23
CA TRP A 185 0.76 -11.36 52.37
C TRP A 185 -0.05 -10.81 53.55
N ARG A 186 -1.04 -9.93 53.29
CA ARG A 186 -1.94 -9.42 54.34
C ARG A 186 -2.75 -10.52 55.01
N ARG A 187 -3.27 -11.49 54.23
CA ARG A 187 -4.01 -12.64 54.78
C ARG A 187 -3.15 -13.50 55.71
N ARG A 188 -1.90 -13.79 55.32
CA ARG A 188 -0.98 -14.56 56.17
C ARG A 188 -0.63 -13.85 57.47
N LYS A 189 -0.44 -12.53 57.44
CA LYS A 189 -0.12 -11.74 58.65
C LYS A 189 -1.27 -11.71 59.66
N ASN A 190 -2.52 -11.70 59.17
CA ASN A 190 -3.70 -11.69 60.03
C ASN A 190 -4.08 -13.08 60.55
N ALA A 191 -3.62 -14.17 59.93
CA ALA A 191 -3.88 -15.54 60.39
C ALA A 191 -2.97 -15.99 61.57
N HIS A 192 -1.92 -15.23 61.87
CA HIS A 192 -0.99 -15.47 62.98
C HIS A 192 -1.17 -14.49 64.16
N ARG A 193 -2.28 -13.74 64.16
CA ARG A 193 -2.75 -12.95 65.32
C ARG A 193 -3.98 -13.63 65.89
#